data_AF-A0A950ITS4-F1
#
_entry.id   AF-A0A950ITS4-F1
#
_cell.length_a   1.000
_cell.length_b   1.000
_cell.length_c   1.000
_cell.angle_alpha   90.00
_cell.angle_beta   90.00
_cell.angle_gamma   90.00
#
_symmetry.space_group_name_H-M   'P 1'
#
loop_
_entity.id
_entity.type
_entity.pdbx_description
1 polymer ?
#
loop_
_entity_poly.entity_id
_entity_poly.type
_entity_poly.pdbx_seq_one_letter_code
_entity_poly.pdbx_strand_id
1 'polypeptide(L)' 'MPPKRSITLTEAELRLMKVLWRRGESAVSDLVAAMPDGESLAYNSVLTTIRILEQKGYV' A
#
# COMPACT_ATOMS: atom_id res chain seq x y z
N MET A 1 19.37 4.25 14.16
CA MET A 1 19.50 4.44 12.70
C MET A 1 18.12 4.36 12.10
N PRO A 2 17.65 5.36 11.33
CA PRO A 2 16.45 5.16 10.51
C PRO A 2 16.75 4.03 9.51
N PRO A 3 15.82 3.08 9.28
CA PRO A 3 16.08 1.96 8.40
C PRO A 3 16.43 2.47 6.99
N LYS A 4 17.45 1.85 6.37
CA LYS A 4 17.82 2.09 4.96
C LYS A 4 16.54 2.04 4.12
N ARG A 5 16.37 3.01 3.21
CA ARG A 5 15.24 3.02 2.27
C ARG A 5 15.35 1.80 1.37
N SER A 6 14.69 0.71 1.75
CA SER A 6 14.61 -0.50 0.95
C SER A 6 13.69 -0.23 -0.23
N ILE A 7 14.26 -0.24 -1.43
CA ILE A 7 13.55 -0.26 -2.71
C ILE A 7 12.62 -1.48 -2.82
N THR A 8 12.94 -2.56 -2.11
CA THR A 8 12.12 -3.77 -2.02
C THR A 8 10.80 -3.48 -1.30
N LEU A 9 9.70 -3.73 -2.00
CA LEU A 9 8.35 -3.64 -1.44
C LEU A 9 8.12 -4.85 -0.52
N THR A 10 7.60 -4.60 0.67
CA THR A 10 7.07 -5.69 1.52
C THR A 10 5.83 -6.30 0.87
N GLU A 11 5.39 -7.47 1.32
CA GLU A 11 4.23 -8.14 0.73
C GLU A 11 2.97 -7.27 0.77
N ALA A 12 2.74 -6.56 1.88
CA ALA A 12 1.64 -5.62 2.03
C ALA A 12 1.76 -4.40 1.07
N GLU A 13 2.96 -3.85 0.93
CA GLU A 13 3.26 -2.75 0.00
C GLU A 13 3.03 -3.16 -1.46
N LEU A 14 3.50 -4.36 -1.83
CA LEU A 14 3.35 -4.89 -3.18
C LEU A 14 1.88 -5.16 -3.51
N ARG A 15 1.10 -5.68 -2.55
CA ARG A 15 -0.35 -5.87 -2.71
C ARG A 15 -1.05 -4.53 -2.98
N LEU A 16 -0.73 -3.50 -2.18
CA LEU A 16 -1.30 -2.17 -2.38
C LEU A 16 -0.89 -1.55 -3.70
N MET A 17 0.38 -1.67 -4.11
CA MET A 17 0.83 -1.22 -5.42
C MET A 17 0.10 -1.92 -6.56
N LYS A 18 -0.18 -3.22 -6.47
CA LYS A 18 -0.95 -3.94 -7.50
C LYS A 18 -2.38 -3.39 -7.63
N VAL A 19 -3.03 -3.10 -6.52
CA VAL A 19 -4.38 -2.50 -6.52
C VAL A 19 -4.34 -1.08 -7.09
N LEU A 20 -3.39 -0.25 -6.64
CA LEU A 20 -3.16 1.11 -7.15
C LEU A 20 -2.83 1.12 -8.65
N TRP A 21 -1.96 0.25 -9.14
CA TRP A 21 -1.65 0.17 -10.58
C TRP A 21 -2.86 -0.24 -11.42
N ARG A 22 -3.73 -1.10 -10.88
CA ARG A 22 -4.92 -1.58 -11.60
C ARG A 22 -6.04 -0.54 -11.63
N ARG A 23 -6.18 0.25 -10.56
CA ARG A 23 -7.30 1.19 -10.38
C ARG A 23 -6.92 2.65 -10.65
N GLY A 24 -5.65 3.00 -10.58
CA GLY A 24 -5.16 4.38 -10.60
C GLY A 24 -5.26 5.04 -9.21
N GLU A 25 -5.32 6.37 -9.19
CA GLU A 25 -5.63 7.12 -7.96
C GLU A 25 -6.94 6.61 -7.35
N SER A 26 -6.88 6.22 -6.08
CA SER A 26 -8.01 5.65 -5.36
C SER A 26 -7.92 6.06 -3.90
N ALA A 27 -9.08 6.26 -3.26
CA ALA A 27 -9.11 6.54 -1.84
C ALA A 27 -8.70 5.30 -1.03
N VAL A 28 -8.20 5.52 0.19
CA VAL A 28 -7.82 4.42 1.12
C VAL A 28 -9.00 3.47 1.34
N SER A 29 -10.22 3.99 1.47
CA SER A 29 -11.44 3.19 1.60
C SER A 29 -11.68 2.27 0.40
N ASP A 30 -11.42 2.77 -0.82
CA ASP A 30 -11.59 2.01 -2.06
C ASP A 30 -10.51 0.95 -2.18
N LEU A 31 -9.29 1.24 -1.72
CA LEU A 31 -8.19 0.27 -1.70
C LEU A 31 -8.49 -0.88 -0.73
N VAL A 32 -9.04 -0.58 0.46
CA VAL A 32 -9.48 -1.58 1.43
C VAL A 32 -10.63 -2.43 0.85
N ALA A 33 -11.60 -1.79 0.22
CA ALA A 33 -12.75 -2.48 -0.40
C ALA A 33 -12.38 -3.31 -1.64
N ALA A 34 -11.30 -2.93 -2.34
CA ALA A 34 -10.82 -3.63 -3.52
C ALA A 34 -9.90 -4.82 -3.20
N MET A 35 -9.57 -5.06 -1.93
CA MET A 35 -8.79 -6.23 -1.53
C MET A 35 -9.64 -7.50 -1.58
N PRO A 36 -9.09 -8.63 -2.06
CA PRO A 36 -9.81 -9.90 -2.07
C PRO A 36 -10.04 -10.42 -0.65
N ASP A 37 -11.15 -11.13 -0.45
CA ASP A 37 -11.54 -11.72 0.83
C ASP A 37 -10.43 -12.66 1.35
N GLY A 38 -9.83 -12.30 2.47
CA GLY A 38 -8.68 -13.01 3.07
C GLY A 38 -7.35 -12.25 3.02
N GLU A 39 -7.25 -11.21 2.21
CA GLU A 39 -6.09 -10.30 2.16
C GLU A 39 -6.44 -8.87 2.57
N SER A 40 -7.67 -8.62 3.02
CA SER A 40 -8.12 -7.33 3.51
C SER A 40 -7.24 -6.86 4.66
N LEU A 41 -6.45 -5.82 4.40
CA LEU A 41 -5.70 -5.11 5.42
C LEU A 41 -6.63 -4.20 6.21
N ALA A 42 -6.33 -4.04 7.49
CA ALA A 42 -6.99 -3.02 8.29
C ALA A 42 -6.73 -1.62 7.70
N TYR A 43 -7.69 -0.71 7.83
CA TYR A 43 -7.62 0.63 7.26
C TYR A 43 -6.34 1.38 7.67
N ASN A 44 -5.96 1.28 8.94
CA ASN A 44 -4.73 1.87 9.48
C ASN A 44 -3.46 1.25 8.88
N SER A 45 -3.47 -0.05 8.61
CA SER A 45 -2.37 -0.74 7.92
C SER A 45 -2.23 -0.20 6.50
N VAL A 46 -3.33 -0.09 5.75
CA VAL A 46 -3.30 0.50 4.40
C VAL A 46 -2.78 1.93 4.42
N LEU A 47 -3.27 2.76 5.34
CA LEU A 47 -2.83 4.14 5.52
C LEU A 47 -1.32 4.23 5.77
N THR A 48 -0.81 3.39 6.67
CA THR A 48 0.61 3.37 7.03
C THR A 48 1.45 2.90 5.84
N THR A 49 0.98 1.89 5.12
CA THR A 49 1.66 1.37 3.94
C THR A 49 1.71 2.40 2.81
N ILE A 50 0.62 3.13 2.54
CA ILE A 50 0.61 4.22 1.55
C ILE A 50 1.60 5.31 1.97
N ARG A 51 1.60 5.71 3.25
CA ARG A 51 2.56 6.69 3.78
C ARG A 51 4.01 6.27 3.52
N ILE A 52 4.31 4.98 3.67
CA ILE A 52 5.63 4.42 3.38
C ILE A 52 5.92 4.47 1.87
N LEU A 53 4.95 4.17 1.01
CA LEU A 53 5.09 4.26 -0.45
C LEU A 53 5.33 5.70 -0.93
N GLU A 54 4.61 6.68 -0.38
CA GLU A 54 4.83 8.12 -0.61
C GLU A 54 6.24 8.55 -0.17
N GLN A 55 6.67 8.12 1.04
CA GLN A 55 8.02 8.40 1.53
C GLN A 55 9.12 7.77 0.66
N LYS A 56 8.81 6.64 0.01
CA LYS A 56 9.69 6.00 -0.96
C LYS A 56 9.62 6.64 -2.36
N GLY A 57 8.62 7.48 -2.64
CA GLY A 57 8.41 8.16 -3.92
C GLY A 57 7.78 7.29 -5.01
N TYR A 58 7.03 6.26 -4.61
CA TYR A 58 6.32 5.37 -5.54
C TYR A 58 4.90 5.86 -5.89
N VAL A 59 4.33 6.70 -5.03
CA VAL A 59 3.02 7.36 -5.15
C VAL A 59 3.24 8.85 -4.93
#